data_AF-A0A5C6PWV6-F1
#
_entry.id   AF-A0A5C6PWV6-F1
#
_cell.length_a   1.000
_cell.length_b   1.000
_cell.length_c   1.000
_cell.angle_alpha   90.00
_cell.angle_beta   90.00
_cell.angle_gamma   90.00
#
_symmetry.space_group_name_H-M   'P 1'
#
loop_
_entity.id
_entity.type
_entity.pdbx_description
1 polymer ?
#
loop_
_entity_poly.entity_id
_entity_poly.type
_entity_poly.pdbx_seq_one_letter_code
_entity_poly.pdbx_strand_id
1 'polypeptide(L)'
;MGRTARAKPAALAPSPWPDVRSNDPIGEVARRFAQNLRQAVGSRSIRSVAEASGVTHTTLLSVLAGQVWPDLETIAKLERGLGVSLWPRHS
;
A
#
# COMPACT_ATOMS: atom_id res chain seq x y z
N MET A 1 -13.73 -19.76 19.28
CA MET A 1 -13.72 -19.42 17.85
C MET A 1 -12.48 -18.57 17.57
N GLY A 2 -11.52 -19.09 16.79
CA GLY A 2 -10.31 -18.34 16.44
C GLY A 2 -10.64 -17.19 15.48
N ARG A 3 -10.00 -16.03 15.67
CA ARG A 3 -10.13 -14.89 14.75
C ARG A 3 -9.84 -15.35 13.31
N THR A 4 -10.80 -15.20 12.41
CA THR A 4 -10.58 -15.40 10.98
C THR A 4 -9.44 -14.48 10.55
N ALA A 5 -8.36 -15.05 10.03
CA ALA A 5 -7.24 -14.28 9.53
C ALA A 5 -7.74 -13.40 8.37
N ARG A 6 -7.43 -12.10 8.41
CA ARG A 6 -7.77 -11.19 7.31
C ARG A 6 -7.03 -11.64 6.05
N ALA A 7 -7.75 -11.70 4.93
CA ALA A 7 -7.11 -11.89 3.62
C ALA A 7 -6.13 -10.74 3.36
N LYS A 8 -5.02 -11.08 2.69
CA LYS A 8 -4.03 -10.09 2.26
C LYS A 8 -4.61 -9.22 1.14
N PRO A 9 -4.21 -7.94 1.01
CA PRO A 9 -4.64 -7.10 -0.09
C PRO A 9 -4.52 -7.74 -1.48
N ALA A 10 -3.38 -8.37 -1.77
CA ALA A 10 -3.14 -9.01 -3.07
C ALA A 10 -4.03 -10.23 -3.34
N ALA A 11 -4.63 -10.84 -2.31
CA ALA A 11 -5.60 -11.92 -2.49
C ALA A 11 -7.01 -11.40 -2.80
N LEU A 12 -7.26 -10.11 -2.55
CA LEU A 12 -8.54 -9.44 -2.79
C LEU A 12 -8.55 -8.70 -4.13
N ALA A 13 -7.54 -8.87 -4.98
CA ALA A 13 -7.49 -8.27 -6.32
C ALA A 13 -6.93 -9.26 -7.35
N PRO A 14 -7.28 -9.14 -8.64
CA PRO A 14 -6.76 -10.03 -9.67
C PRO A 14 -5.25 -9.86 -9.91
N SER A 15 -4.63 -10.91 -10.45
CA SER A 15 -3.26 -10.86 -10.97
C SER A 15 -3.23 -10.23 -12.37
N PRO A 16 -2.18 -9.48 -12.76
CA PRO A 16 -1.03 -9.08 -11.94
C PRO A 16 -1.36 -7.96 -10.94
N TRP A 17 -0.93 -8.13 -9.69
CA TRP A 17 -1.07 -7.12 -8.64
C TRP A 17 -0.10 -5.95 -8.87
N PRO A 18 -0.51 -4.69 -8.64
CA PRO A 18 -1.84 -4.14 -8.39
C PRO A 18 -2.44 -3.56 -9.68
N ASP A 19 -2.11 -4.11 -10.86
CA ASP A 19 -2.36 -3.47 -12.15
C ASP A 19 -3.82 -3.63 -12.59
N VAL A 20 -4.46 -4.73 -12.19
CA VAL A 20 -5.87 -5.02 -12.49
C VAL A 20 -6.80 -4.51 -11.39
N ARG A 21 -7.97 -3.98 -11.79
CA ARG A 21 -8.99 -3.46 -10.86
C ARG A 21 -9.58 -4.61 -10.03
N SER A 22 -9.83 -4.38 -8.75
CA SER A 22 -10.57 -5.33 -7.92
C SER A 22 -12.08 -5.12 -7.99
N ASN A 23 -12.83 -6.23 -7.98
CA ASN A 23 -14.27 -6.24 -7.77
C ASN A 23 -14.64 -6.19 -6.28
N ASP A 24 -13.69 -6.47 -5.37
CA ASP A 24 -13.86 -6.28 -3.94
C ASP A 24 -13.63 -4.79 -3.60
N PRO A 25 -14.62 -4.07 -3.04
CA PRO A 25 -14.49 -2.64 -2.77
C PRO A 25 -13.34 -2.30 -1.81
N ILE A 26 -13.05 -3.19 -0.84
CA ILE A 26 -11.99 -2.98 0.16
C ILE A 26 -10.63 -3.34 -0.42
N GLY A 27 -10.55 -4.41 -1.21
CA GLY A 27 -9.40 -4.77 -2.03
C GLY A 27 -9.04 -3.67 -3.04
N GLU A 28 -10.04 -3.01 -3.63
CA GLU A 28 -9.83 -1.90 -4.56
C GLU A 28 -9.18 -0.68 -3.88
N VAL A 29 -9.57 -0.37 -2.64
CA VAL A 29 -8.89 0.68 -1.85
C VAL A 29 -7.41 0.32 -1.67
N ALA A 30 -7.10 -0.92 -1.31
CA ALA A 30 -5.72 -1.34 -1.11
C ALA A 30 -4.90 -1.36 -2.43
N ARG A 31 -5.51 -1.81 -3.54
CA ARG A 31 -4.90 -1.77 -4.88
C ARG A 31 -4.60 -0.33 -5.31
N ARG A 32 -5.55 0.59 -5.15
CA ARG A 32 -5.35 2.02 -5.47
C ARG A 32 -4.28 2.65 -4.58
N PHE A 33 -4.26 2.34 -3.28
CA PHE A 33 -3.21 2.80 -2.38
C PHE A 33 -1.82 2.32 -2.85
N ALA A 34 -1.67 1.03 -3.18
CA ALA A 34 -0.42 0.47 -3.66
C ALA A 34 0.04 1.11 -4.99
N GLN A 35 -0.90 1.46 -5.88
CA GLN A 35 -0.59 2.19 -7.11
C GLN A 35 -0.13 3.63 -6.84
N ASN A 36 -0.84 4.37 -6.00
CA ASN A 36 -0.45 5.72 -5.60
C ASN A 36 0.94 5.70 -4.97
N LEU A 37 1.23 4.68 -4.16
CA LEU A 37 2.55 4.50 -3.55
C LEU A 37 3.64 4.16 -4.59
N ARG A 38 3.37 3.27 -5.56
CA ARG A 38 4.30 2.98 -6.67
C ARG A 38 4.63 4.25 -7.46
N GLN A 39 3.61 5.05 -7.78
CA GLN A 39 3.77 6.31 -8.48
C GLN A 39 4.56 7.33 -7.65
N ALA A 40 4.25 7.46 -6.36
CA ALA A 40 4.95 8.37 -5.45
C ALA A 40 6.42 7.98 -5.27
N VAL A 41 6.74 6.69 -5.15
CA VAL A 41 8.14 6.21 -5.09
C VAL A 41 8.90 6.65 -6.34
N GLY A 42 8.31 6.45 -7.54
CA GLY A 42 8.91 6.86 -8.80
C GLY A 42 10.27 6.21 -9.04
N SER A 43 11.29 7.00 -9.36
CA SER A 43 12.66 6.55 -9.59
C SER A 43 13.51 6.43 -8.30
N ARG A 44 12.96 6.80 -7.14
CA ARG A 44 13.68 6.72 -5.87
C ARG A 44 13.88 5.27 -5.45
N SER A 45 14.99 5.02 -4.73
CA SER A 45 15.18 3.70 -4.13
C SER A 45 14.18 3.49 -2.99
N ILE A 46 13.74 2.25 -2.81
CA ILE A 46 12.87 1.85 -1.70
C ILE A 46 13.46 2.23 -0.35
N ARG A 47 14.78 2.07 -0.18
CA ARG A 47 15.48 2.43 1.07
C ARG A 47 15.40 3.93 1.34
N SER A 48 15.64 4.77 0.33
CA SER A 48 15.55 6.23 0.48
C SER A 48 14.13 6.68 0.85
N VAL A 49 13.10 6.09 0.23
CA VAL A 49 11.69 6.41 0.57
C VAL A 49 11.34 5.96 1.99
N ALA A 50 11.78 4.76 2.38
CA ALA A 50 11.55 4.22 3.72
C ALA A 50 12.18 5.12 4.80
N GLU A 51 13.43 5.55 4.59
CA GLU A 51 14.14 6.49 5.47
C GLU A 51 13.41 7.84 5.56
N ALA A 52 13.05 8.44 4.42
CA ALA A 52 12.32 9.71 4.38
C ALA A 52 10.95 9.65 5.06
N SER A 53 10.32 8.47 5.08
CA SER A 53 9.01 8.24 5.70
C SER A 53 9.10 7.71 7.14
N GLY A 54 10.29 7.39 7.65
CA GLY A 54 10.42 6.80 8.99
C GLY A 54 9.80 5.41 9.13
N VAL A 55 9.76 4.62 8.04
CA VAL A 55 9.31 3.22 8.02
C VAL A 55 10.48 2.31 7.64
N THR A 56 10.35 0.99 7.87
CA THR A 56 11.35 0.04 7.39
C THR A 56 11.15 -0.23 5.89
N HIS A 57 12.24 -0.51 5.17
CA HIS A 57 12.17 -0.89 3.76
C HIS A 57 11.36 -2.19 3.55
N THR A 58 11.37 -3.12 4.51
CA THR A 58 10.59 -4.36 4.47
C THR A 58 9.09 -4.10 4.57
N THR A 59 8.67 -3.15 5.43
CA THR A 59 7.27 -2.70 5.50
C THR A 59 6.85 -2.08 4.17
N LEU A 60 7.66 -1.18 3.61
CA LEU A 60 7.37 -0.55 2.33
C LEU A 60 7.21 -1.58 1.20
N LEU A 61 8.13 -2.55 1.07
CA LEU A 61 8.02 -3.63 0.09
C LEU A 61 6.78 -4.49 0.31
N SER A 62 6.46 -4.84 1.55
CA SER A 62 5.29 -5.66 1.88
C SER A 62 3.99 -4.97 1.50
N VAL A 63 3.89 -3.66 1.70
CA VAL A 63 2.75 -2.84 1.30
C VAL A 63 2.65 -2.78 -0.23
N LEU A 64 3.75 -2.49 -0.92
CA LEU A 64 3.80 -2.45 -2.40
C LEU A 64 3.42 -3.80 -3.05
N ALA A 65 3.79 -4.91 -2.40
CA ALA A 65 3.46 -6.26 -2.82
C ALA A 65 2.07 -6.74 -2.37
N GLY A 66 1.29 -5.88 -1.70
CA GLY A 66 -0.04 -6.22 -1.20
C GLY A 66 -0.05 -7.35 -0.18
N GLN A 67 1.04 -7.55 0.55
CA GLN A 67 1.19 -8.62 1.54
C GLN A 67 0.67 -8.24 2.92
N VAL A 68 0.65 -6.94 3.22
CA VAL A 68 0.18 -6.41 4.50
C VAL A 68 -0.77 -5.24 4.28
N TRP A 69 -1.70 -5.08 5.21
CA TRP A 69 -2.49 -3.87 5.35
C TRP A 69 -1.62 -2.83 6.08
N PRO A 70 -1.28 -1.69 5.47
CA PRO A 70 -0.66 -0.61 6.22
C PRO A 70 -1.68 -0.11 7.26
N ASP A 71 -1.21 0.17 8.46
CA ASP A 71 -2.01 0.81 9.51
C ASP A 71 -2.00 2.33 9.35
N LEU A 72 -2.74 3.02 10.21
CA LEU A 72 -2.86 4.48 10.19
C LEU A 72 -1.51 5.18 10.39
N GLU A 73 -0.65 4.64 11.26
CA GLU A 73 0.68 5.20 11.50
C GLU A 73 1.54 5.10 10.23
N THR A 74 1.55 3.93 9.58
CA THR A 74 2.29 3.68 8.34
C THR A 74 1.80 4.59 7.22
N ILE A 75 0.49 4.76 7.06
CA ILE A 75 -0.09 5.66 6.06
C ILE A 75 0.36 7.10 6.32
N ALA A 76 0.20 7.60 7.54
CA ALA A 76 0.56 8.97 7.89
C ALA A 76 2.06 9.24 7.68
N LYS A 77 2.92 8.28 8.06
CA LYS A 77 4.37 8.33 7.85
C LYS A 77 4.74 8.41 6.37
N LEU A 78 4.14 7.56 5.54
CA LEU A 78 4.38 7.56 4.09
C LEU A 78 3.90 8.85 3.44
N GLU A 79 2.69 9.33 3.73
CA GLU A 79 2.17 10.57 3.16
C GLU A 79 3.01 11.78 3.56
N ARG A 80 3.45 11.87 4.84
CA ARG A 80 4.33 12.94 5.31
C ARG A 80 5.73 12.87 4.71
N GLY A 81 6.32 11.68 4.59
CA GLY A 81 7.65 11.49 4.01
C GLY A 81 7.71 11.72 2.50
N LEU A 82 6.61 11.43 1.79
CA LEU A 82 6.50 11.59 0.35
C LEU A 82 5.92 12.95 -0.07
N GLY A 83 5.27 13.67 0.85
CA GLY A 83 4.64 14.97 0.58
C GLY A 83 3.40 14.87 -0.32
N VAL A 84 2.77 13.69 -0.40
CA VAL A 84 1.61 13.43 -1.27
C VAL A 84 0.56 12.61 -0.53
N SER A 85 -0.71 12.81 -0.88
CA SER A 85 -1.77 11.93 -0.39
C SER A 85 -1.77 10.62 -1.18
N LEU A 86 -1.66 9.52 -0.46
CA LEU A 86 -1.69 8.16 -0.97
C LEU A 86 -3.08 7.53 -0.82
N TRP A 87 -3.88 7.99 0.14
CA TRP A 87 -5.22 7.46 0.33
C TRP A 87 -6.09 7.68 -0.92
N PRO A 88 -6.76 6.64 -1.46
CA PRO A 88 -7.62 6.79 -2.62
C PRO A 88 -8.78 7.72 -2.32
N ARG A 89 -9.01 8.71 -3.18
CA ARG A 89 -10.21 9.55 -3.10
C ARG A 89 -11.45 8.73 -3.46
N HIS A 90 -12.53 8.94 -2.71
CA HIS A 90 -13.85 8.47 -3.08
C HIS A 90 -14.29 9.22 -4.34
N SER A 91 -14.61 8.47 -5.39
CA SER A 91 -15.15 8.97 -6.66
C SER A 91 -16.55 8.44 -6.83
#